data_AF-A0A6C2UFP2-F1
#
_entry.id   AF-A0A6C2UFP2-F1
#
_cell.length_a   1.000
_cell.length_b   1.000
_cell.length_c   1.000
_cell.angle_alpha   90.00
_cell.angle_beta   90.00
_cell.angle_gamma   90.00
#
_symmetry.space_group_name_H-M   'P 1'
#
loop_
_entity.id
_entity.type
_entity.pdbx_description
1 polymer ?
#
loop_
_entity_poly.entity_id
_entity_poly.type
_entity_poly.pdbx_seq_one_letter_code
_entity_poly.pdbx_strand_id
1 'polypeptide(L)'
;MKRWIAIAMATGFALSASAEILEFDSSFTNSWTSSGTQTRWIRPVGQSGVNRAWNDGETVAIEFDVQVLASTDPVDYNTGAMTLGFGLGDNVEAICWGIKHQNYNYQFANIDIDTGAGGAGSLSANLLSSSDRVRYTGIENTAYDLYDNNETAHMILTAKHNGGTSYDLSWTVQNTATPANSFTMSVTRDEGVKIDFIDEFHVRRNLTSGTADYAFSNVQIEVIPEPATLGLVAFIGAGLLFVRRRFMI
;
A
#
# COMPACT_ATOMS: atom_id res chain seq x y z
N MET A 1 24.96 -12.44 -62.06
CA MET A 1 25.28 -12.74 -60.64
C MET A 1 24.16 -12.18 -59.77
N LYS A 2 23.28 -13.02 -59.24
CA LYS A 2 22.14 -12.61 -58.38
C LYS A 2 22.63 -12.49 -56.94
N ARG A 3 22.60 -11.28 -56.36
CA ARG A 3 22.87 -11.07 -54.93
C ARG A 3 21.54 -11.17 -54.17
N TRP A 4 21.42 -12.20 -53.33
CA TRP A 4 20.32 -12.33 -52.38
C TRP A 4 20.59 -11.45 -51.17
N ILE A 5 19.76 -10.43 -50.94
CA ILE A 5 19.78 -9.63 -49.72
C ILE A 5 18.85 -10.33 -48.73
N ALA A 6 19.41 -10.99 -47.73
CA ALA A 6 18.66 -11.55 -46.62
C ALA A 6 18.19 -10.39 -45.73
N ILE A 7 16.89 -10.08 -45.79
CA ILE A 7 16.24 -9.15 -44.87
C ILE A 7 15.99 -9.93 -43.58
N ALA A 8 16.85 -9.75 -42.58
CA ALA A 8 16.58 -10.23 -41.24
C ALA A 8 15.41 -9.39 -40.67
N MET A 9 14.23 -10.00 -40.55
CA MET A 9 13.13 -9.43 -39.76
C MET A 9 13.52 -9.47 -38.28
N ALA A 10 13.93 -8.34 -37.74
CA ALA A 10 13.97 -8.14 -36.29
C ALA A 10 12.52 -8.02 -35.79
N THR A 11 11.98 -9.09 -35.25
CA THR A 11 10.79 -9.07 -34.40
C THR A 11 11.13 -8.29 -33.13
N GLY A 12 10.75 -7.01 -33.09
CA GLY A 12 10.83 -6.20 -31.88
C GLY A 12 9.79 -6.68 -30.88
N PHE A 13 10.23 -7.37 -29.83
CA PHE A 13 9.42 -7.58 -28.64
C PHE A 13 9.28 -6.22 -27.95
N ALA A 14 8.08 -5.64 -28.00
CA ALA A 14 7.73 -4.54 -27.11
C ALA A 14 7.59 -5.13 -25.70
N LEU A 15 8.61 -4.96 -24.87
CA LEU A 15 8.51 -5.20 -23.44
C LEU A 15 7.66 -4.07 -22.85
N SER A 16 6.35 -4.30 -22.72
CA SER A 16 5.51 -3.46 -21.86
C SER A 16 5.92 -3.73 -20.42
N ALA A 17 6.32 -2.69 -19.69
CA ALA A 17 6.44 -2.79 -18.24
C ALA A 17 5.03 -2.99 -17.67
N SER A 18 4.70 -4.24 -17.34
CA SER A 18 3.45 -4.57 -16.65
C SER A 18 3.65 -4.38 -15.15
N ALA A 19 2.60 -3.95 -14.45
CA ALA A 19 2.59 -4.04 -13.00
C ALA A 19 2.90 -5.48 -12.57
N GLU A 20 3.79 -5.61 -11.59
CA GLU A 20 4.07 -6.88 -10.94
C GLU A 20 3.01 -7.09 -9.86
N ILE A 21 2.10 -8.04 -10.07
CA ILE A 21 1.18 -8.46 -9.01
C ILE A 21 1.95 -9.38 -8.08
N LEU A 22 2.09 -8.97 -6.83
CA LEU A 22 2.64 -9.81 -5.78
C LEU A 22 1.51 -10.73 -5.30
N GLU A 23 1.62 -12.03 -5.53
CA GLU A 23 0.71 -12.99 -4.92
C GLU A 23 1.03 -13.05 -3.42
N PHE A 24 0.01 -12.97 -2.55
CA PHE A 24 0.17 -13.05 -1.10
C PHE A 24 -0.54 -14.29 -0.54
N ASP A 25 0.02 -14.88 0.53
CA ASP A 25 -0.53 -16.10 1.12
C ASP A 25 -1.85 -15.78 1.82
N SER A 26 -2.95 -15.98 1.11
CA SER A 26 -4.31 -15.74 1.61
C SER A 26 -4.81 -16.83 2.56
N SER A 27 -4.00 -17.84 2.89
CA SER A 27 -4.40 -18.87 3.86
C SER A 27 -4.71 -18.28 5.26
N PHE A 28 -4.23 -17.06 5.54
CA PHE A 28 -4.49 -16.32 6.77
C PHE A 28 -5.56 -15.21 6.67
N THR A 29 -6.18 -14.94 5.51
CA THR A 29 -6.97 -13.70 5.29
C THR A 29 -8.46 -13.77 5.66
N ASN A 30 -9.04 -14.93 6.00
CA ASN A 30 -10.51 -15.05 5.92
C ASN A 30 -11.34 -14.49 7.10
N SER A 31 -10.78 -14.23 8.29
CA SER A 31 -11.46 -13.52 9.40
C SER A 31 -10.57 -13.52 10.63
N TRP A 32 -10.41 -12.36 11.30
CA TRP A 32 -9.54 -12.25 12.47
C TRP A 32 -10.33 -11.87 13.72
N THR A 33 -10.61 -12.88 14.55
CA THR A 33 -11.18 -12.72 15.90
C THR A 33 -10.06 -12.66 16.93
N SER A 34 -9.94 -11.56 17.67
CA SER A 34 -8.91 -11.47 18.71
C SER A 34 -9.15 -10.37 19.75
N SER A 35 -8.77 -10.63 21.01
CA SER A 35 -8.75 -9.62 22.07
C SER A 35 -7.36 -8.95 22.18
N GLY A 36 -7.36 -7.62 22.40
CA GLY A 36 -6.15 -6.82 22.67
C GLY A 36 -5.34 -6.34 21.45
N THR A 37 -4.14 -5.78 21.73
CA THR A 37 -3.21 -5.31 20.70
C THR A 37 -2.59 -6.49 19.94
N GLN A 38 -2.76 -6.52 18.62
CA GLN A 38 -2.23 -7.59 17.77
C GLN A 38 -1.69 -7.03 16.45
N THR A 39 -0.59 -7.62 16.00
CA THR A 39 -0.06 -7.44 14.65
C THR A 39 -0.22 -8.77 13.89
N ARG A 40 -0.66 -8.67 12.64
CA ARG A 40 -0.66 -9.76 11.67
C ARG A 40 0.06 -9.28 10.43
N TRP A 41 0.74 -10.21 9.77
CA TRP A 41 1.45 -9.94 8.54
C TRP A 41 1.09 -10.97 7.48
N ILE A 42 1.13 -10.53 6.23
CA ILE A 42 1.04 -11.37 5.05
C ILE A 42 2.34 -11.17 4.27
N ARG A 43 2.88 -12.27 3.74
CA ARG A 43 4.10 -12.26 2.94
C ARG A 43 3.80 -12.63 1.49
N PRO A 44 4.60 -12.12 0.53
CA PRO A 44 4.51 -12.56 -0.85
C PRO A 44 4.75 -14.08 -0.96
N VAL A 45 3.88 -14.80 -1.67
CA VAL A 45 4.02 -16.21 -2.03
C VAL A 45 5.10 -16.37 -3.09
N GLY A 46 5.84 -17.48 -3.04
CA GLY A 46 6.88 -17.77 -4.03
C GLY A 46 8.18 -17.00 -3.82
N GLN A 47 8.22 -16.05 -2.87
CA GLN A 47 9.42 -15.34 -2.43
C GLN A 47 9.87 -15.77 -1.03
N SER A 48 9.79 -17.08 -0.74
CA SER A 48 10.14 -17.63 0.57
C SER A 48 11.57 -17.25 0.98
N GLY A 49 11.67 -16.27 1.89
CA GLY A 49 12.94 -15.78 2.45
C GLY A 49 13.73 -14.82 1.56
N VAL A 50 13.13 -14.25 0.51
CA VAL A 50 13.80 -13.25 -0.34
C VAL A 50 12.91 -12.02 -0.42
N ASN A 51 13.30 -10.93 0.24
CA ASN A 51 12.52 -9.70 0.22
C ASN A 51 12.54 -9.11 -1.22
N ARG A 52 11.40 -8.57 -1.67
CA ARG A 52 11.30 -7.97 -3.01
C ARG A 52 11.94 -6.60 -2.99
N ALA A 53 13.05 -6.40 -3.71
CA ALA A 53 13.74 -5.10 -3.75
C ALA A 53 12.78 -4.00 -4.23
N TRP A 54 12.79 -2.86 -3.54
CA TRP A 54 12.01 -1.68 -3.92
C TRP A 54 12.94 -0.65 -4.55
N ASN A 55 12.81 -0.50 -5.87
CA ASN A 55 13.68 0.37 -6.65
C ASN A 55 13.15 1.81 -6.66
N ASP A 56 14.08 2.76 -6.78
CA ASP A 56 13.79 4.16 -6.98
C ASP A 56 12.75 4.32 -8.11
N GLY A 57 11.67 5.02 -7.77
CA GLY A 57 10.60 5.37 -8.68
C GLY A 57 9.42 4.41 -8.73
N GLU A 58 9.59 3.19 -8.26
CA GLU A 58 8.50 2.22 -8.21
C GLU A 58 7.43 2.67 -7.21
N THR A 59 6.18 2.42 -7.59
CA THR A 59 5.02 2.65 -6.74
C THR A 59 4.45 1.32 -6.30
N VAL A 60 4.34 1.10 -4.99
CA VAL A 60 3.58 0.01 -4.41
C VAL A 60 2.15 0.49 -4.18
N ALA A 61 1.18 -0.27 -4.67
CA ALA A 61 -0.24 -0.06 -4.42
C ALA A 61 -0.81 -1.28 -3.70
N ILE A 62 -1.52 -1.04 -2.60
CA ILE A 62 -2.17 -2.07 -1.80
C ILE A 62 -3.66 -1.73 -1.75
N GLU A 63 -4.49 -2.65 -2.23
CA GLU A 63 -5.93 -2.51 -2.31
C GLU A 63 -6.59 -3.65 -1.52
N PHE A 64 -7.57 -3.33 -0.66
CA PHE A 64 -8.32 -4.33 0.09
C PHE A 64 -9.62 -3.75 0.63
N ASP A 65 -10.57 -4.63 0.93
CA ASP A 65 -11.74 -4.29 1.73
C ASP A 65 -11.48 -4.65 3.20
N VAL A 66 -11.94 -3.79 4.11
CA VAL A 66 -11.95 -4.03 5.55
C VAL A 66 -13.38 -3.93 6.06
N GLN A 67 -13.78 -4.89 6.89
CA GLN A 67 -15.08 -4.90 7.56
C GLN A 67 -14.89 -4.96 9.08
N VAL A 68 -15.60 -4.10 9.81
CA VAL A 68 -15.78 -4.25 11.27
C VAL A 68 -16.77 -5.38 11.50
N LEU A 69 -16.36 -6.48 12.09
CA LEU A 69 -17.24 -7.61 12.39
C LEU A 69 -18.09 -7.31 13.63
N ALA A 70 -19.30 -7.87 13.65
CA ALA A 70 -20.18 -7.78 14.81
C ALA A 70 -19.52 -8.42 16.04
N SER A 71 -18.97 -7.59 16.92
CA SER A 71 -18.49 -7.99 18.24
C SER A 71 -19.63 -7.95 19.26
N THR A 72 -19.60 -8.89 20.22
CA THR A 72 -20.51 -8.87 21.39
C THR A 72 -20.19 -7.74 22.37
N ASP A 73 -18.97 -7.22 22.34
CA ASP A 73 -18.54 -5.98 23.00
C ASP A 73 -18.26 -4.94 21.91
N PRO A 74 -19.14 -3.95 21.68
CA PRO A 74 -18.90 -2.93 20.65
C PRO A 74 -17.56 -2.23 20.90
N VAL A 75 -16.94 -1.82 19.80
CA VAL A 75 -15.63 -1.17 19.83
C VAL A 75 -15.71 0.12 20.64
N ASP A 76 -15.00 0.15 21.78
CA ASP A 76 -15.09 1.25 22.73
C ASP A 76 -14.08 2.36 22.35
N TYR A 77 -14.43 3.12 21.30
CA TYR A 77 -13.55 4.16 20.71
C TYR A 77 -13.19 5.32 21.65
N ASN A 78 -13.71 5.34 22.87
CA ASN A 78 -13.60 6.45 23.82
C ASN A 78 -12.28 6.49 24.64
N THR A 79 -11.33 5.58 24.41
CA THR A 79 -10.15 5.43 25.31
C THR A 79 -8.85 6.03 24.78
N GLY A 80 -8.88 6.72 23.63
CA GLY A 80 -7.70 7.44 23.11
C GLY A 80 -6.55 6.53 22.63
N ALA A 81 -6.74 5.21 22.62
CA ALA A 81 -5.70 4.23 22.31
C ALA A 81 -6.09 3.23 21.22
N MET A 82 -7.24 3.44 20.58
CA MET A 82 -7.65 2.63 19.45
C MET A 82 -7.03 3.11 18.15
N THR A 83 -6.30 2.23 17.50
CA THR A 83 -5.71 2.49 16.18
C THR A 83 -5.79 1.24 15.33
N LEU A 84 -6.39 1.37 14.16
CA LEU A 84 -6.21 0.42 13.07
C LEU A 84 -5.06 0.94 12.22
N GLY A 85 -3.97 0.21 12.20
CA GLY A 85 -2.75 0.54 11.47
C GLY A 85 -2.50 -0.46 10.34
N PHE A 86 -1.86 0.04 9.28
CA PHE A 86 -1.37 -0.74 8.16
C PHE A 86 0.10 -0.42 7.98
N GLY A 87 0.91 -1.39 7.60
CA GLY A 87 2.35 -1.21 7.43
C GLY A 87 2.87 -1.94 6.20
N LEU A 88 3.84 -1.35 5.52
CA LEU A 88 4.61 -1.97 4.46
C LEU A 88 6.08 -1.67 4.68
N GLY A 89 6.92 -2.68 4.70
CA GLY A 89 8.35 -2.47 4.83
C GLY A 89 9.14 -3.75 4.94
N ASP A 90 10.31 -3.62 5.53
CA ASP A 90 11.18 -4.72 5.89
C ASP A 90 11.14 -4.98 7.40
N ASN A 91 12.04 -5.84 7.87
CA ASN A 91 12.12 -6.25 9.27
C ASN A 91 12.72 -5.19 10.21
N VAL A 92 13.07 -4.01 9.71
CA VAL A 92 13.73 -2.92 10.44
C VAL A 92 13.01 -1.58 10.26
N GLU A 93 12.42 -1.32 9.10
CA GLU A 93 11.71 -0.08 8.77
C GLU A 93 10.41 -0.30 8.01
N ALA A 94 9.43 0.59 8.20
CA ALA A 94 8.21 0.55 7.41
C ALA A 94 7.50 1.89 7.23
N ILE A 95 6.82 2.00 6.11
CA ILE A 95 5.77 2.99 5.89
C ILE A 95 4.51 2.50 6.58
N CYS A 96 3.88 3.40 7.31
CA CYS A 96 2.71 3.10 8.11
C CYS A 96 1.56 4.05 7.80
N TRP A 97 0.36 3.50 7.72
CA TRP A 97 -0.90 4.23 7.64
C TRP A 97 -1.73 3.90 8.88
N GLY A 98 -2.63 4.77 9.30
CA GLY A 98 -3.55 4.38 10.37
C GLY A 98 -4.70 5.33 10.63
N ILE A 99 -5.83 4.74 11.06
CA ILE A 99 -7.03 5.43 11.53
C ILE A 99 -7.08 5.32 13.06
N LYS A 100 -7.49 6.42 13.70
CA LYS A 100 -7.87 6.47 15.10
C LYS A 100 -9.21 7.14 15.25
N HIS A 101 -10.18 6.42 15.79
CA HIS A 101 -11.41 7.00 16.29
C HIS A 101 -11.21 7.25 17.79
N GLN A 102 -11.20 8.52 18.19
CA GLN A 102 -11.15 8.91 19.60
C GLN A 102 -12.57 9.13 20.17
N ASN A 103 -13.49 9.55 19.30
CA ASN A 103 -14.93 9.51 19.48
C ASN A 103 -15.57 9.84 18.12
N TYR A 104 -16.90 9.79 18.06
CA TYR A 104 -17.70 10.09 16.86
C TYR A 104 -17.33 11.40 16.14
N ASN A 105 -16.93 12.44 16.88
CA ASN A 105 -16.57 13.75 16.30
C ASN A 105 -15.08 13.90 16.00
N TYR A 106 -14.23 13.02 16.54
CA TYR A 106 -12.78 13.13 16.49
C TYR A 106 -12.17 11.83 15.96
N GLN A 107 -12.17 11.74 14.64
CA GLN A 107 -11.53 10.68 13.88
C GLN A 107 -10.30 11.26 13.17
N PHE A 108 -9.18 10.54 13.24
CA PHE A 108 -7.90 11.00 12.74
C PHE A 108 -7.26 9.95 11.84
N ALA A 109 -6.61 10.42 10.79
CA ALA A 109 -5.74 9.65 9.92
C ALA A 109 -4.29 10.11 10.11
N ASN A 110 -3.32 9.21 9.91
CA ASN A 110 -1.93 9.58 9.76
C ASN A 110 -1.22 8.64 8.78
N ILE A 111 -0.14 9.16 8.21
CA ILE A 111 0.85 8.43 7.41
C ILE A 111 2.22 8.81 7.96
N ASP A 112 2.99 7.80 8.33
CA ASP A 112 4.27 7.93 9.04
C ASP A 112 5.29 6.92 8.49
N ILE A 113 6.56 7.11 8.81
CA ILE A 113 7.60 6.08 8.59
C ILE A 113 8.14 5.69 9.97
N ASP A 114 7.93 4.43 10.34
CA ASP A 114 8.47 3.86 11.57
C ASP A 114 9.95 3.50 11.34
N THR A 115 10.84 4.37 11.81
CA THR A 115 12.30 4.24 11.71
C THR A 115 12.92 3.42 12.85
N GLY A 116 12.10 2.89 13.76
CA GLY A 116 12.54 2.18 14.95
C GLY A 116 12.02 0.76 15.06
N ALA A 117 11.66 0.11 13.95
CA ALA A 117 10.94 -1.16 13.97
C ALA A 117 11.80 -2.40 14.32
N GLY A 118 12.88 -2.21 15.08
CA GLY A 118 13.79 -3.25 15.53
C GLY A 118 13.08 -4.35 16.34
N GLY A 119 12.81 -5.49 15.70
CA GLY A 119 12.21 -6.66 16.33
C GLY A 119 10.72 -6.51 16.57
N ALA A 120 9.92 -6.67 15.50
CA ALA A 120 8.46 -6.54 15.53
C ALA A 120 7.99 -5.15 15.99
N GLY A 121 8.60 -4.10 15.40
CA GLY A 121 8.19 -2.71 15.55
C GLY A 121 6.70 -2.50 15.41
N SER A 122 6.23 -1.35 15.90
CA SER A 122 4.79 -1.12 15.99
C SER A 122 4.11 -1.05 14.62
N LEU A 123 4.83 -0.84 13.50
CA LEU A 123 4.36 -0.96 12.12
C LEU A 123 2.95 -0.36 11.92
N SER A 124 2.76 0.79 12.55
CA SER A 124 1.49 1.50 12.68
C SER A 124 1.83 2.96 12.85
N ALA A 125 1.10 3.82 12.13
CA ALA A 125 1.36 5.25 12.18
C ALA A 125 1.21 5.78 13.62
N ASN A 126 2.08 6.70 14.02
CA ASN A 126 1.95 7.32 15.33
C ASN A 126 0.68 8.19 15.38
N LEU A 127 -0.34 7.69 16.07
CA LEU A 127 -1.60 8.41 16.33
C LEU A 127 -1.70 8.90 17.78
N LEU A 128 -0.55 9.14 18.42
CA LEU A 128 -0.43 9.71 19.77
C LEU A 128 0.12 11.15 19.76
N SER A 129 0.89 11.55 18.74
CA SER A 129 1.25 12.96 18.51
C SER A 129 0.15 13.74 17.80
N SER A 130 -0.11 14.99 18.17
CA SER A 130 -1.10 15.85 17.49
C SER A 130 -0.55 16.59 16.26
N SER A 131 0.77 16.54 16.02
CA SER A 131 1.43 17.30 14.95
C SER A 131 1.15 16.76 13.54
N ASP A 132 1.05 15.43 13.40
CA ASP A 132 1.03 14.75 12.10
C ASP A 132 -0.34 14.20 11.72
N ARG A 133 -1.30 14.24 12.64
CA ARG A 133 -2.65 13.72 12.41
C ARG A 133 -3.49 14.68 11.59
N VAL A 134 -4.11 14.14 10.53
CA VAL A 134 -5.11 14.83 9.73
C VAL A 134 -6.49 14.43 10.23
N ARG A 135 -7.44 15.37 10.26
CA ARG A 135 -8.83 15.03 10.57
C ARG A 135 -9.39 14.18 9.44
N TYR A 136 -9.98 13.05 9.80
CA TYR A 136 -10.54 12.09 8.87
C TYR A 136 -11.91 12.58 8.40
N THR A 137 -11.93 13.47 7.39
CA THR A 137 -13.15 14.20 6.99
C THR A 137 -13.79 13.71 5.70
N GLY A 138 -15.12 13.81 5.60
CA GLY A 138 -15.89 13.56 4.38
C GLY A 138 -16.62 12.21 4.37
N ILE A 139 -16.22 11.31 5.26
CA ILE A 139 -16.87 10.01 5.47
C ILE A 139 -17.24 9.75 6.93
N GLU A 140 -17.01 10.68 7.86
CA GLU A 140 -17.46 10.48 9.23
C GLU A 140 -18.97 10.23 9.26
N ASN A 141 -19.39 9.31 10.12
CA ASN A 141 -20.78 8.99 10.38
C ASN A 141 -21.46 8.30 9.20
N THR A 142 -20.67 7.62 8.38
CA THR A 142 -21.14 6.84 7.25
C THR A 142 -20.76 5.39 7.45
N ALA A 143 -21.40 4.47 6.73
CA ALA A 143 -21.18 3.02 6.85
C ALA A 143 -19.79 2.51 6.39
N TYR A 144 -18.83 3.42 6.20
CA TYR A 144 -17.49 3.20 5.64
C TYR A 144 -16.42 4.02 6.38
N ASP A 145 -16.75 4.67 7.51
CA ASP A 145 -15.71 5.19 8.40
C ASP A 145 -15.12 4.13 9.33
N LEU A 146 -15.71 2.93 9.39
CA LEU A 146 -15.26 1.81 10.22
C LEU A 146 -15.43 2.10 11.71
N TYR A 147 -16.36 2.98 12.07
CA TYR A 147 -16.76 3.21 13.44
C TYR A 147 -17.70 2.09 13.89
N ASP A 148 -18.84 1.87 13.24
CA ASP A 148 -19.84 0.92 13.73
C ASP A 148 -19.62 -0.54 13.28
N ASN A 149 -20.24 -1.46 14.02
CA ASN A 149 -20.24 -2.88 13.66
C ASN A 149 -20.90 -3.10 12.28
N ASN A 150 -20.33 -4.00 11.49
CA ASN A 150 -20.72 -4.39 10.14
C ASN A 150 -20.48 -3.32 9.06
N GLU A 151 -19.78 -2.24 9.40
CA GLU A 151 -19.31 -1.29 8.40
C GLU A 151 -18.18 -1.88 7.56
N THR A 152 -18.17 -1.52 6.29
CA THR A 152 -17.17 -1.98 5.33
C THR A 152 -16.63 -0.80 4.56
N ALA A 153 -15.31 -0.72 4.47
CA ALA A 153 -14.63 0.28 3.68
C ALA A 153 -13.65 -0.38 2.73
N HIS A 154 -13.48 0.25 1.57
CA HIS A 154 -12.46 -0.11 0.61
C HIS A 154 -11.26 0.80 0.77
N MET A 155 -10.07 0.22 0.84
CA MET A 155 -8.83 0.86 1.21
C MET A 155 -7.85 0.80 0.05
N ILE A 156 -7.27 1.94 -0.31
CA ILE A 156 -6.19 2.02 -1.29
C ILE A 156 -5.02 2.74 -0.62
N LEU A 157 -3.92 2.04 -0.39
CA LEU A 157 -2.68 2.57 0.14
C LEU A 157 -1.66 2.64 -0.99
N THR A 158 -1.00 3.77 -1.16
CA THR A 158 0.09 3.87 -2.13
C THR A 158 1.34 4.43 -1.49
N ALA A 159 2.47 3.91 -1.94
CA ALA A 159 3.77 4.46 -1.62
C ALA A 159 4.64 4.43 -2.87
N LYS A 160 5.18 5.57 -3.26
CA LYS A 160 6.15 5.71 -4.33
C LYS A 160 7.49 6.06 -3.73
N HIS A 161 8.51 5.26 -4.04
CA HIS A 161 9.87 5.58 -3.66
C HIS A 161 10.41 6.64 -4.62
N ASN A 162 10.81 7.81 -4.12
CA ASN A 162 11.33 8.90 -4.95
C ASN A 162 12.86 8.86 -5.10
N GLY A 163 13.50 7.85 -4.51
CA GLY A 163 14.95 7.71 -4.40
C GLY A 163 15.49 8.19 -3.06
N GLY A 164 16.61 7.60 -2.65
CA GLY A 164 17.18 7.82 -1.32
C GLY A 164 16.19 7.45 -0.22
N THR A 165 15.84 8.41 0.63
CA THR A 165 14.99 8.27 1.82
C THR A 165 13.62 8.95 1.65
N SER A 166 13.28 9.38 0.43
CA SER A 166 12.06 10.13 0.13
C SER A 166 10.96 9.25 -0.47
N TYR A 167 9.73 9.47 -0.02
CA TYR A 167 8.55 8.73 -0.46
C TYR A 167 7.34 9.66 -0.66
N ASP A 168 6.59 9.44 -1.75
CA ASP A 168 5.23 9.98 -1.90
C ASP A 168 4.24 8.94 -1.43
N LEU A 169 3.45 9.26 -0.42
CA LEU A 169 2.56 8.34 0.25
C LEU A 169 1.12 8.83 0.11
N SER A 170 0.21 7.92 -0.16
CA SER A 170 -1.22 8.22 -0.13
C SER A 170 -2.01 7.13 0.55
N TRP A 171 -3.20 7.51 0.99
CA TRP A 171 -4.20 6.58 1.45
C TRP A 171 -5.58 7.14 1.17
N THR A 172 -6.41 6.29 0.58
CA THR A 172 -7.82 6.53 0.33
C THR A 172 -8.68 5.51 1.06
N VAL A 173 -9.75 5.99 1.70
CA VAL A 173 -10.86 5.17 2.19
C VAL A 173 -12.10 5.53 1.42
N GLN A 174 -12.79 4.53 0.86
CA GLN A 174 -13.98 4.75 0.06
C GLN A 174 -15.09 3.75 0.39
N ASN A 175 -16.33 4.15 0.10
CA ASN A 175 -17.47 3.27 0.13
C ASN A 175 -17.37 2.22 -1.00
N THR A 176 -17.45 0.93 -0.64
CA THR A 176 -17.45 -0.20 -1.59
C THR A 176 -18.59 -0.14 -2.61
N ALA A 177 -19.74 0.41 -2.25
CA ALA A 177 -20.92 0.55 -3.10
C ALA A 177 -20.99 1.90 -3.85
N THR A 178 -20.29 2.93 -3.38
CA THR A 178 -20.33 4.27 -4.00
C THR A 178 -18.98 4.99 -3.83
N PRO A 179 -17.98 4.71 -4.69
CA PRO A 179 -16.60 5.21 -4.53
C PRO A 179 -16.46 6.74 -4.50
N ALA A 180 -17.48 7.48 -4.94
CA ALA A 180 -17.49 8.94 -4.88
C ALA A 180 -17.45 9.50 -3.44
N ASN A 181 -17.81 8.71 -2.44
CA ASN A 181 -17.67 9.07 -1.03
C ASN A 181 -16.36 8.51 -0.51
N SER A 182 -15.35 9.36 -0.43
CA SER A 182 -14.02 8.96 0.01
C SER A 182 -13.31 10.04 0.83
N PHE A 183 -12.39 9.57 1.67
CA PHE A 183 -11.35 10.37 2.27
C PHE A 183 -10.03 10.01 1.58
N THR A 184 -9.23 11.02 1.20
CA THR A 184 -7.88 10.82 0.70
C THR A 184 -6.90 11.72 1.43
N MET A 185 -5.79 11.13 1.85
CA MET A 185 -4.63 11.82 2.41
C MET A 185 -3.41 11.53 1.54
N SER A 186 -2.59 12.54 1.31
CA SER A 186 -1.31 12.41 0.61
C SER A 186 -0.25 13.24 1.29
N VAL A 187 0.94 12.66 1.46
CA VAL A 187 2.10 13.32 2.07
C VAL A 187 3.37 12.90 1.34
N THR A 188 4.34 13.79 1.26
CA THR A 188 5.71 13.43 0.90
C THR A 188 6.52 13.41 2.18
N ARG A 189 7.20 12.29 2.46
CA ARG A 189 8.02 12.08 3.66
C ARG A 189 9.48 11.87 3.27
N ASP A 190 10.37 12.38 4.10
CA ASP A 190 11.81 12.11 4.08
C ASP A 190 12.27 12.01 5.54
N GLU A 191 12.23 10.80 6.08
CA GLU A 191 12.55 10.54 7.49
C GLU A 191 14.00 10.06 7.65
N GLY A 192 14.84 10.24 6.61
CA GLY A 192 16.27 9.90 6.65
C GLY A 192 16.58 8.41 6.68
N VAL A 193 15.58 7.55 6.46
CA VAL A 193 15.75 6.09 6.36
C VAL A 193 15.17 5.57 5.07
N LYS A 194 15.83 4.55 4.51
CA LYS A 194 15.46 3.89 3.26
C LYS A 194 14.91 2.51 3.58
N ILE A 195 13.71 2.25 3.10
CA ILE A 195 13.10 0.93 3.03
C ILE A 195 13.59 0.29 1.73
N ASP A 196 14.50 -0.67 1.83
CA ASP A 196 15.15 -1.29 0.67
C ASP A 196 14.29 -2.40 0.05
N PHE A 197 13.40 -3.00 0.85
CA PHE A 197 12.62 -4.15 0.41
C PHE A 197 11.17 -4.10 0.87
N ILE A 198 10.33 -4.75 0.07
CA ILE A 198 8.99 -5.18 0.43
C ILE A 198 9.11 -6.61 0.94
N ASP A 199 9.05 -6.79 2.26
CA ASP A 199 9.07 -8.11 2.92
C ASP A 199 7.64 -8.52 3.32
N GLU A 200 6.93 -7.62 3.99
CA GLU A 200 5.64 -7.93 4.59
C GLU A 200 4.66 -6.77 4.57
N PHE A 201 3.38 -7.11 4.39
CA PHE A 201 2.26 -6.21 4.64
C PHE A 201 1.67 -6.52 6.02
N HIS A 202 1.58 -5.50 6.85
CA HIS A 202 1.10 -5.60 8.21
C HIS A 202 -0.25 -4.95 8.37
N VAL A 203 -1.02 -5.56 9.25
CA VAL A 203 -2.21 -4.95 9.82
C VAL A 203 -2.06 -5.06 11.32
N ARG A 204 -2.16 -3.91 11.98
CA ARG A 204 -2.07 -3.80 13.42
C ARG A 204 -3.33 -3.21 13.99
N ARG A 205 -3.73 -3.76 15.13
CA ARG A 205 -4.75 -3.22 15.99
C ARG A 205 -4.09 -2.84 17.31
N ASN A 206 -4.19 -1.58 17.71
CA ASN A 206 -3.89 -1.16 19.07
C ASN A 206 -5.23 -0.95 19.79
N LEU A 207 -5.43 -1.63 20.92
CA LEU A 207 -6.65 -1.59 21.73
C LEU A 207 -6.26 -1.51 23.20
N THR A 208 -6.81 -0.54 23.95
CA THR A 208 -6.66 -0.51 25.42
C THR A 208 -7.70 -1.38 26.13
N SER A 209 -8.91 -1.49 25.58
CA SER A 209 -10.01 -2.30 26.13
C SER A 209 -11.04 -2.62 25.04
N GLY A 210 -11.88 -3.64 25.26
CA GLY A 210 -12.91 -4.09 24.31
C GLY A 210 -12.40 -5.10 23.27
N THR A 211 -13.31 -5.54 22.41
CA THR A 211 -13.02 -6.44 21.29
C THR A 211 -13.53 -5.80 20.00
N ALA A 212 -12.66 -5.66 19.02
CA ALA A 212 -12.99 -5.11 17.71
C ALA A 212 -12.49 -6.08 16.66
N ASP A 213 -13.35 -6.87 16.05
CA ASP A 213 -12.91 -7.85 15.07
C ASP A 213 -12.98 -7.25 13.67
N TYR A 214 -11.98 -7.56 12.85
CA TYR A 214 -11.90 -7.06 11.48
C TYR A 214 -11.76 -8.23 10.52
N ALA A 215 -12.50 -8.19 9.42
CA ALA A 215 -12.27 -9.07 8.28
C ALA A 215 -11.63 -8.26 7.15
N PHE A 216 -10.72 -8.91 6.43
CA PHE A 216 -10.05 -8.34 5.27
C PHE A 216 -10.33 -9.23 4.07
N SER A 217 -10.68 -8.63 2.94
CA SER A 217 -10.95 -9.36 1.70
C SER A 217 -10.41 -8.60 0.51
N ASN A 218 -10.32 -9.29 -0.63
CA ASN A 218 -9.90 -8.70 -1.90
C ASN A 218 -8.53 -7.99 -1.81
N VAL A 219 -7.61 -8.56 -1.02
CA VAL A 219 -6.26 -8.00 -0.85
C VAL A 219 -5.48 -8.20 -2.15
N GLN A 220 -5.06 -7.10 -2.75
CA GLN A 220 -4.22 -7.04 -3.94
C GLN A 220 -3.06 -6.11 -3.67
N ILE A 221 -1.85 -6.54 -4.01
CA ILE A 221 -0.63 -5.75 -3.84
C ILE A 221 0.09 -5.76 -5.17
N GLU A 222 0.34 -4.58 -5.71
CA GLU A 222 0.99 -4.39 -6.99
C GLU A 222 2.21 -3.51 -6.84
N VAL A 223 3.26 -3.83 -7.60
CA VAL A 223 4.36 -2.91 -7.81
C VAL A 223 4.38 -2.42 -9.25
N ILE A 224 4.28 -1.11 -9.38
CA ILE A 224 4.14 -0.38 -10.63
C ILE A 224 5.50 0.26 -10.94
N PRO A 225 6.18 -0.15 -12.02
CA PRO A 225 7.44 0.45 -12.44
C PRO A 225 7.26 1.89 -12.92
N GLU A 226 8.32 2.70 -12.86
CA GLU A 226 8.26 4.09 -13.32
C GLU A 226 7.79 4.21 -14.78
N PRO A 227 6.95 5.20 -15.10
CA PRO A 227 6.58 5.54 -16.48
C PRO A 227 7.79 5.84 -17.37
N ALA A 228 8.94 6.24 -16.81
CA ALA A 228 10.15 6.58 -17.55
C ALA A 228 10.77 5.40 -18.30
N THR A 229 10.60 4.17 -17.81
CA THR A 229 11.06 2.97 -18.52
C THR A 229 10.31 2.78 -19.85
N LEU A 230 9.02 3.12 -19.90
CA LEU A 230 8.22 3.10 -21.13
C LEU A 230 8.71 4.17 -22.13
N GLY A 231 9.07 5.35 -21.62
CA GLY A 231 9.62 6.44 -22.44
C GLY A 231 10.96 6.06 -23.08
N LEU A 232 11.87 5.43 -22.33
CA LEU A 232 13.17 5.00 -22.83
C LEU A 232 13.03 3.86 -23.86
N VAL A 233 12.16 2.87 -23.60
CA VAL A 233 11.88 1.80 -24.58
C VAL A 233 11.27 2.36 -25.86
N ALA A 234 10.32 3.29 -25.74
CA ALA A 234 9.75 3.98 -26.90
C ALA A 234 10.79 4.80 -27.67
N PHE A 235 11.67 5.51 -26.97
CA PHE A 235 12.74 6.31 -27.58
C PHE A 235 13.78 5.44 -28.30
N ILE A 236 14.21 4.33 -27.69
CA ILE A 236 15.12 3.36 -28.32
C ILE A 236 14.44 2.69 -29.53
N GLY A 237 13.17 2.29 -29.40
CA GLY A 237 12.38 1.72 -30.49
C GLY A 237 12.24 2.68 -31.67
N ALA A 238 11.90 3.95 -31.41
CA ALA A 238 11.79 5.00 -32.42
C ALA A 238 13.15 5.33 -33.05
N GLY A 239 14.22 5.39 -32.26
CA GLY A 239 15.59 5.61 -32.72
C GLY A 239 16.07 4.51 -33.66
N LEU A 240 15.83 3.24 -33.33
CA LEU A 240 16.15 2.09 -34.19
C LEU A 240 15.38 2.12 -35.52
N LEU A 241 14.09 2.48 -35.48
CA LEU A 241 13.28 2.64 -36.70
C LEU A 241 13.79 3.79 -37.57
N PHE A 242 14.21 4.91 -36.97
CA PHE A 242 14.77 6.04 -37.70
C PHE A 242 16.10 5.71 -38.38
N VAL A 243 17.01 5.03 -37.66
CA VAL A 243 18.29 4.55 -38.21
C VAL A 243 18.04 3.60 -39.38
N ARG A 244 17.11 2.65 -39.24
CA ARG A 244 16.75 1.74 -40.33
C ARG A 244 16.28 2.48 -41.58
N ARG A 245 15.44 3.51 -41.42
CA ARG A 245 14.96 4.32 -42.55
C ARG A 245 16.10 5.06 -43.26
N ARG A 246 17.13 5.50 -42.53
CA ARG A 246 18.24 6.28 -43.10
C ARG A 246 19.20 5.44 -43.94
N PHE A 247 19.37 4.16 -43.62
CA PHE A 247 20.28 3.23 -44.31
C PHE A 247 19.61 2.40 -45.44
N MET A 248 18.29 2.53 -45.63
CA MET A 248 17.57 1.89 -46.76
C MET A 248 17.43 2.78 -48.00
N ILE A 249 18.01 3.99 -48.00
CA ILE A 249 18.11 4.91 -49.15
C ILE A 249 19.57 4.96 -49.60
#